data_AF-A0A8R7VD44-F1
#
_entry.id   AF-A0A8R7VD44-F1
#
_cell.length_a   1.000
_cell.length_b   1.000
_cell.length_c   1.000
_cell.angle_alpha   90.00
_cell.angle_beta   90.00
_cell.angle_gamma   90.00
#
_symmetry.space_group_name_H-M   'P 1'
#
loop_
_entity.id
_entity.type
_entity.pdbx_description
1 polymer ?
#
loop_
_entity_poly.entity_id
_entity_poly.type
_entity_poly.pdbx_seq_one_letter_code
_entity_poly.pdbx_strand_id
1 'polypeptide(L)'
;YWKKEVPVSLRNKTKDLIDVFIGSGADNFWRFTGVYGEPKWADKHLTWQCLRELKAVCDMPWVVIGDMNDIMFSFEKEGGNARPSNFMTAFRDAV
;
A
#
# COMPACT_ATOMS: atom_id res chain seq x y z
N TYR A 1 9.33 15.92 20.04
CA TYR A 1 10.76 15.97 19.64
C TYR A 1 10.97 15.09 18.42
N TRP A 2 11.72 15.57 17.43
CA TRP A 2 12.11 14.79 16.24
C TRP A 2 13.36 13.97 16.54
N LYS A 3 13.40 12.72 16.07
CA LYS A 3 14.62 11.88 16.16
C LYS A 3 15.61 12.32 15.08
N LYS A 4 16.89 12.40 15.42
CA LYS A 4 17.97 12.70 14.45
C LYS A 4 18.09 11.62 13.39
N GLU A 5 17.94 10.37 13.79
CA GLU A 5 18.04 9.20 12.91
C GLU A 5 16.94 8.20 13.27
N VAL A 6 16.44 7.53 12.25
CA VAL A 6 15.52 6.40 12.38
C VAL A 6 16.12 5.28 11.55
N PRO A 7 16.47 4.13 12.15
CA PRO A 7 17.01 3.01 11.39
C PRO A 7 15.95 2.49 10.41
N VAL A 8 16.38 2.30 9.16
CA VAL A 8 15.55 1.77 8.07
C VAL A 8 16.32 0.65 7.39
N SER A 9 15.65 -0.47 7.15
CA SER A 9 16.22 -1.59 6.41
C SER A 9 15.31 -1.98 5.25
N LEU A 10 15.90 -2.14 4.06
CA LEU A 10 15.18 -2.52 2.86
C LEU A 10 14.74 -3.99 2.94
N ARG A 11 13.45 -4.25 2.75
CA ARG A 11 12.91 -5.61 2.61
C ARG A 11 12.73 -5.99 1.14
N ASN A 12 12.08 -5.13 0.36
CA ASN A 12 11.84 -5.37 -1.06
C ASN A 12 11.73 -4.06 -1.83
N LYS A 13 12.05 -4.07 -3.11
CA LYS A 13 11.75 -2.97 -4.02
C LYS A 13 11.48 -3.49 -5.43
N THR A 14 10.54 -2.86 -6.09
CA THR A 14 10.28 -3.00 -7.52
C THR A 14 10.26 -1.60 -8.14
N LYS A 15 9.89 -1.48 -9.42
CA LYS A 15 9.69 -0.17 -10.05
C LYS A 15 8.55 0.62 -9.39
N ASP A 16 7.51 -0.08 -8.95
CA ASP A 16 6.24 0.49 -8.52
C ASP A 16 6.05 0.39 -7.00
N LEU A 17 7.07 -0.09 -6.27
CA LEU A 17 6.98 -0.37 -4.84
C LEU A 17 8.32 -0.28 -4.13
N ILE A 18 8.30 0.27 -2.92
CA ILE A 18 9.38 0.14 -1.93
C ILE A 18 8.80 -0.34 -0.60
N ASP A 19 9.41 -1.37 -0.02
CA ASP A 19 9.01 -1.93 1.26
C ASP A 19 10.20 -2.02 2.21
N VAL A 20 10.04 -1.43 3.39
CA VAL A 20 11.11 -1.27 4.36
C VAL A 20 10.62 -1.54 5.78
N PHE A 21 11.53 -1.99 6.62
CA PHE A 21 11.32 -1.97 8.06
C PHE A 21 11.90 -0.70 8.65
N ILE A 22 11.19 -0.15 9.64
CA ILE A 22 11.53 1.08 10.33
C ILE A 22 11.59 0.82 11.83
N GLY A 23 12.66 1.27 12.48
CA GLY A 23 12.85 1.17 13.92
C GLY A 23 14.09 0.36 14.33
N SER A 24 14.30 0.26 15.64
CA SER A 24 15.38 -0.53 16.24
C SER A 24 14.90 -1.09 17.58
N GLY A 25 15.22 -2.36 17.85
CA GLY A 25 14.78 -3.09 19.04
C GLY A 25 13.43 -3.81 18.89
N ALA A 26 13.07 -4.59 19.90
CA ALA A 26 11.90 -5.47 19.90
C ALA A 26 10.55 -4.73 19.93
N ASP A 27 10.49 -3.53 20.52
CA ASP A 27 9.20 -2.89 20.87
C ASP A 27 8.79 -1.72 19.97
N ASN A 28 9.55 -1.40 18.91
CA ASN A 28 9.29 -0.23 18.06
C ASN A 28 9.55 -0.48 16.56
N PHE A 29 9.45 -1.74 16.15
CA PHE A 29 9.69 -2.15 14.78
C PHE A 29 8.35 -2.16 14.03
N TRP A 30 8.28 -1.48 12.89
CA TRP A 30 7.08 -1.43 12.04
C TRP A 30 7.49 -1.43 10.57
N ARG A 31 6.53 -1.67 9.70
CA ARG A 31 6.73 -1.77 8.26
C ARG A 31 6.13 -0.59 7.53
N PHE A 32 6.87 -0.06 6.59
CA PHE A 32 6.41 0.96 5.66
C PHE A 32 6.49 0.44 4.23
N THR A 33 5.41 0.61 3.47
CA THR A 33 5.41 0.37 2.04
C THR A 33 4.98 1.63 1.30
N GLY A 34 5.84 2.11 0.41
CA GLY A 34 5.50 3.09 -0.62
C GLY A 34 5.03 2.38 -1.88
N VAL A 35 3.87 2.76 -2.43
CA VAL A 35 3.28 2.12 -3.62
C VAL A 35 2.92 3.15 -4.69
N TYR A 36 3.20 2.81 -5.94
CA TYR A 36 2.65 3.46 -7.12
C TYR A 36 1.75 2.46 -7.86
N GLY A 37 0.45 2.56 -7.63
CA GLY A 37 -0.54 1.63 -8.15
C GLY A 37 -0.71 1.75 -9.67
N GLU A 38 -1.03 0.62 -10.29
CA GLU A 38 -1.13 0.47 -11.74
C GLU A 38 -2.20 1.41 -12.33
N PRO A 39 -1.88 2.35 -13.23
CA PRO A 39 -2.87 3.27 -13.78
C PRO A 39 -3.92 2.59 -14.68
N LYS A 40 -3.56 1.48 -15.34
CA LYS A 40 -4.47 0.78 -16.26
C LYS A 40 -5.55 0.02 -15.52
N TRP A 41 -6.79 0.20 -15.96
CA TRP A 41 -7.94 -0.44 -15.33
C TRP A 41 -7.91 -1.97 -15.39
N ALA A 42 -7.48 -2.52 -16.53
CA ALA A 42 -7.39 -3.97 -16.72
C ALA A 42 -6.40 -4.62 -15.74
N ASP A 43 -5.36 -3.88 -15.33
CA ASP A 43 -4.21 -4.40 -14.60
C ASP A 43 -4.25 -4.04 -13.10
N LYS A 44 -5.31 -3.36 -12.64
CA LYS A 44 -5.51 -3.00 -11.22
C LYS A 44 -5.40 -4.18 -10.25
N HIS A 45 -5.85 -5.34 -10.70
CA HIS A 45 -5.79 -6.58 -9.91
C HIS A 45 -4.35 -6.95 -9.51
N LEU A 46 -3.34 -6.54 -10.29
CA LEU A 46 -1.92 -6.77 -9.96
C LEU A 46 -1.49 -5.95 -8.74
N THR A 47 -1.94 -4.69 -8.63
CA THR A 47 -1.68 -3.87 -7.44
C THR A 47 -2.32 -4.48 -6.20
N TRP A 48 -3.59 -4.93 -6.32
CA TRP A 48 -4.29 -5.57 -5.20
C TRP A 48 -3.64 -6.89 -4.78
N GLN A 49 -3.23 -7.72 -5.74
CA GLN A 49 -2.51 -8.96 -5.46
C GLN A 49 -1.21 -8.68 -4.71
N CYS A 50 -0.43 -7.68 -5.16
CA CYS A 50 0.81 -7.29 -4.51
C CYS A 50 0.57 -6.86 -3.04
N LEU A 51 -0.48 -6.07 -2.78
CA LEU A 51 -0.86 -5.66 -1.42
C LEU A 51 -1.23 -6.87 -0.54
N ARG A 52 -2.00 -7.84 -1.06
CA ARG A 52 -2.34 -9.06 -0.34
C ARG A 52 -1.12 -9.91 -0.01
N GLU A 53 -0.21 -10.06 -0.97
CA GLU A 53 1.06 -10.78 -0.77
C GLU A 53 1.92 -10.10 0.29
N LEU A 54 2.01 -8.77 0.27
CA LEU A 54 2.72 -8.03 1.30
C LEU A 54 2.09 -8.22 2.68
N LYS A 55 0.76 -8.13 2.78
CA LYS A 55 0.03 -8.39 4.03
C LYS A 55 0.30 -9.79 4.58
N ALA A 56 0.29 -10.81 3.73
CA ALA A 56 0.45 -12.21 4.13
C ALA A 56 1.85 -12.59 4.63
N VAL A 57 2.90 -11.85 4.23
CA VAL A 57 4.29 -12.22 4.54
C VAL A 57 4.80 -11.64 5.88
N CYS A 58 4.07 -10.73 6.52
CA CYS A 58 4.54 -10.08 7.74
C CYS A 58 3.40 -9.51 8.60
N ASP A 59 3.32 -9.95 9.87
CA ASP A 59 2.29 -9.54 10.84
C ASP A 59 2.67 -8.27 11.64
N MET A 60 3.74 -7.58 11.25
CA MET A 60 4.18 -6.35 11.93
C MET A 60 3.21 -5.19 11.67
N PRO A 61 3.13 -4.19 12.58
CA PRO A 61 2.38 -2.96 12.32
C PRO A 61 2.79 -2.37 10.97
N TRP A 62 1.82 -2.13 10.09
CA TRP A 62 2.08 -1.85 8.68
C TRP A 62 1.38 -0.58 8.22
N VAL A 63 2.14 0.30 7.60
CA VAL A 63 1.64 1.52 6.96
C VAL A 63 1.94 1.44 5.48
N VAL A 64 0.90 1.67 4.67
CA VAL A 64 1.01 1.76 3.22
C VAL A 64 0.65 3.18 2.79
N ILE A 65 1.51 3.80 2.00
CA ILE A 65 1.29 5.16 1.47
C ILE A 65 1.67 5.19 -0.01
N GLY A 66 0.97 6.01 -0.77
CA GLY A 66 1.35 6.33 -2.14
C GLY A 66 0.16 6.70 -2.99
N ASP A 67 0.36 6.65 -4.30
CA ASP A 67 -0.71 6.86 -5.28
C ASP A 67 -1.24 5.51 -5.75
N MET A 68 -2.42 5.12 -5.30
CA MET A 68 -3.03 3.84 -5.63
C MET A 68 -3.71 3.86 -7.01
N ASN A 69 -3.92 5.04 -7.59
CA ASN A 69 -4.73 5.27 -8.78
C ASN A 69 -6.14 4.62 -8.70
N ASP A 70 -6.66 4.37 -7.50
CA ASP A 70 -7.92 3.67 -7.24
C ASP A 70 -8.67 4.35 -6.08
N ILE A 71 -9.97 4.08 -5.98
CA ILE A 71 -10.83 4.62 -4.94
C ILE A 71 -11.45 3.48 -4.13
N MET A 72 -11.53 3.66 -2.81
CA MET A 72 -12.21 2.74 -1.91
C MET A 72 -13.70 3.01 -1.83
N PHE A 73 -14.13 4.24 -2.09
CA PHE A 73 -15.52 4.64 -2.00
C PHE A 73 -15.93 5.55 -3.17
N SER A 74 -17.20 5.45 -3.56
CA SER A 74 -17.72 6.23 -4.68
C SER A 74 -17.68 7.73 -4.45
N PHE A 75 -17.77 8.17 -3.18
CA PHE A 75 -17.75 9.59 -2.80
C PHE A 75 -16.36 10.23 -2.90
N GLU A 76 -15.28 9.44 -3.01
CA GLU A 76 -13.93 9.97 -3.24
C GLU A 76 -13.76 10.49 -4.68
N LYS A 77 -14.71 10.18 -5.56
CA LYS A 77 -14.68 10.57 -6.96
C LYS A 77 -15.62 11.74 -7.22
N GLU A 78 -15.06 12.82 -7.72
CA GLU A 78 -15.81 13.94 -8.29
C GLU A 78 -15.83 13.85 -9.82
N GLY A 79 -17.03 13.75 -10.41
CA GLY A 79 -17.24 13.71 -11.86
C GLY A 79 -16.77 12.44 -12.58
N GLY A 80 -16.99 12.40 -13.90
CA GLY A 80 -16.68 11.25 -14.77
C GLY A 80 -17.55 10.02 -14.50
N ASN A 81 -17.17 8.89 -15.09
CA ASN A 81 -17.93 7.63 -14.94
C ASN A 81 -17.80 7.07 -13.52
N ALA A 82 -18.92 6.59 -12.97
CA ALA A 82 -18.93 5.90 -11.69
C ALA A 82 -18.02 4.66 -11.73
N ARG A 83 -17.29 4.43 -10.63
CA ARG A 83 -16.48 3.22 -10.47
C ARG A 83 -17.40 2.05 -10.15
N PRO A 84 -17.27 0.90 -10.83
CA PRO A 84 -18.02 -0.30 -10.48
C PRO A 84 -17.74 -0.73 -9.03
N SER A 85 -18.78 -1.13 -8.31
CA SER A 85 -18.70 -1.46 -6.87
C SER A 85 -17.76 -2.62 -6.57
N ASN A 86 -17.64 -3.59 -7.48
CA ASN A 86 -16.74 -4.73 -7.36
C ASN A 86 -15.26 -4.32 -7.32
N PHE A 87 -14.84 -3.28 -8.06
CA PHE A 87 -13.46 -2.79 -8.01
C PHE A 87 -13.15 -2.15 -6.65
N MET A 88 -14.09 -1.35 -6.13
CA MET A 88 -13.94 -0.71 -4.82
C MET A 88 -13.90 -1.76 -3.70
N THR A 89 -14.76 -2.79 -3.77
CA THR A 89 -14.71 -3.91 -2.82
C THR A 89 -13.40 -4.67 -2.90
N ALA A 90 -12.96 -5.04 -4.11
CA ALA A 90 -11.71 -5.78 -4.29
C ALA A 90 -10.48 -5.01 -3.80
N PHE A 91 -10.48 -3.68 -3.92
CA PHE A 91 -9.42 -2.83 -3.37
C PHE A 91 -9.47 -2.77 -1.85
N ARG A 92 -10.66 -2.59 -1.23
CA ARG A 92 -10.81 -2.62 0.23
C ARG A 92 -10.38 -3.95 0.84
N ASP A 93 -10.61 -5.06 0.15
CA ASP A 93 -10.18 -6.38 0.61
C ASP A 93 -8.67 -6.62 0.48
N ALA A 94 -7.95 -5.76 -0.27
CA ALA A 94 -6.52 -5.89 -0.50
C ALA A 94 -5.65 -5.22 0.56
N VAL A 95 -6.19 -4.22 1.26
CA VAL A 95 -5.52 -3.46 2.33
C VAL A 95 -5.79 -4.05 3.71
#